data_AF-A0A1Q7NCV0-F1
#
_entry.id   AF-A0A1Q7NCV0-F1
#
_cell.length_a   1.000
_cell.length_b   1.000
_cell.length_c   1.000
_cell.angle_alpha   90.00
_cell.angle_beta   90.00
_cell.angle_gamma   90.00
#
_symmetry.space_group_name_H-M   'P 1'
#
loop_
_entity.id
_entity.type
_entity.pdbx_description
1 polymer ?
#
loop_
_entity_poly.entity_id
_entity_poly.type
_entity_poly.pdbx_seq_one_letter_code
_entity_poly.pdbx_strand_id
1 'polypeptide(L)'
;MNSTPPGFPPWITADGEIDLDKLPIDGILKQTIDLDNFERFRSGCAVLGSMAGGGRLEAGLYLIGLIGYYASDLQRLEVIVEQLAHFHCPSSANALLAEIRRVKSSNATRYLDRVLRSLAVLPADLVNAGLQTLAEDTAFSPKMRAKFCSVRERIRI
;
A
#
# COMPACT_ATOMS: atom_id res chain seq x y z
N MET A 1 -27.09 -12.31 -2.10
CA MET A 1 -26.75 -12.81 -0.76
C MET A 1 -26.31 -14.25 -0.92
N ASN A 2 -25.00 -14.48 -1.07
CA ASN A 2 -24.48 -15.83 -1.26
C ASN A 2 -24.24 -16.43 0.13
N SER A 3 -25.19 -17.24 0.59
CA SER A 3 -25.11 -17.96 1.85
C SER A 3 -24.07 -19.09 1.76
N THR A 4 -23.15 -19.14 2.72
CA THR A 4 -22.12 -20.19 2.86
C THR A 4 -22.75 -21.60 2.93
N PRO A 5 -22.21 -22.61 2.23
CA PRO A 5 -22.72 -23.97 2.33
C PRO A 5 -22.51 -24.55 3.74
N PRO A 6 -23.47 -25.33 4.28
CA PRO A 6 -23.32 -25.93 5.61
C PRO A 6 -22.08 -26.83 5.67
N GLY A 7 -21.23 -26.63 6.69
CA GLY A 7 -20.00 -27.38 6.92
C GLY A 7 -18.72 -26.71 6.41
N PHE A 8 -18.81 -25.64 5.63
CA PHE A 8 -17.64 -24.86 5.21
C PHE A 8 -17.32 -23.74 6.20
N PRO A 9 -16.03 -23.36 6.34
CA PRO A 9 -15.67 -22.18 7.10
C PRO A 9 -16.40 -20.93 6.60
N PRO A 10 -16.72 -19.96 7.47
CA PRO A 10 -17.55 -18.81 7.11
C PRO A 10 -16.92 -17.90 6.04
N TRP A 11 -15.61 -18.01 5.81
CA TRP A 11 -14.86 -17.29 4.79
C TRP A 11 -14.76 -18.02 3.44
N ILE A 12 -15.52 -19.10 3.24
CA ILE A 12 -15.67 -19.74 1.93
C ILE A 12 -17.07 -19.42 1.38
N THR A 13 -17.15 -18.90 0.16
CA THR A 13 -18.41 -18.60 -0.51
C THR A 13 -19.07 -19.88 -1.03
N ALA A 14 -20.34 -19.79 -1.43
CA ALA A 14 -21.05 -20.90 -2.07
C ALA A 14 -20.34 -21.42 -3.34
N ASP A 15 -19.63 -20.53 -4.02
CA ASP A 15 -18.91 -20.82 -5.27
C ASP A 15 -17.48 -21.36 -5.02
N GLY A 16 -17.10 -21.55 -3.75
CA GLY A 16 -15.78 -22.05 -3.35
C GLY A 16 -14.69 -20.96 -3.32
N GLU A 17 -15.05 -19.69 -3.46
CA GLU A 17 -14.12 -18.57 -3.38
C GLU A 17 -13.84 -18.17 -1.93
N ILE A 18 -12.76 -17.43 -1.70
CA ILE A 18 -12.40 -16.90 -0.38
C ILE A 18 -13.07 -15.54 -0.18
N ASP A 19 -13.91 -15.43 0.84
CA ASP A 19 -14.46 -14.17 1.33
C ASP A 19 -13.43 -13.48 2.24
N LEU A 20 -12.72 -12.50 1.68
CA LEU A 20 -11.66 -11.74 2.36
C LEU A 20 -12.17 -10.90 3.54
N ASP A 21 -13.46 -10.57 3.57
CA ASP A 21 -14.07 -9.83 4.69
C ASP A 21 -14.16 -10.72 5.93
N LYS A 22 -14.45 -12.02 5.72
CA LYS A 22 -14.64 -13.00 6.81
C LYS A 22 -13.40 -13.82 7.15
N LEU A 23 -12.37 -13.80 6.30
CA LEU A 23 -11.14 -14.56 6.52
C LEU A 23 -10.45 -14.11 7.84
N PRO A 24 -10.04 -15.01 8.74
CA PRO A 24 -9.38 -14.62 9.99
C PRO A 24 -8.07 -13.87 9.75
N ILE A 25 -7.92 -12.69 10.36
CA ILE A 25 -6.79 -11.79 10.09
C ILE A 25 -5.56 -12.08 10.96
N ASP A 26 -5.72 -12.60 12.18
CA ASP A 26 -4.62 -12.76 13.16
C ASP A 26 -3.42 -13.53 12.62
N GLY A 27 -3.69 -14.62 11.88
CA GLY A 27 -2.64 -15.42 11.26
C GLY A 27 -1.86 -14.65 10.21
N ILE A 28 -2.53 -13.76 9.48
CA ILE A 28 -1.94 -12.90 8.45
C ILE A 28 -1.11 -11.78 9.10
N LEU A 29 -1.62 -11.16 10.18
CA LEU A 29 -0.86 -10.15 10.94
C LEU A 29 0.46 -10.72 11.46
N LYS A 30 0.44 -11.94 12.02
CA LYS A 30 1.66 -12.62 12.48
C LYS A 30 2.67 -12.86 11.37
N GLN A 31 2.22 -13.14 10.14
CA GLN A 31 3.12 -13.31 8.99
C GLN A 31 3.85 -12.02 8.67
N THR A 32 3.18 -10.87 8.79
CA THR A 32 3.76 -9.55 8.45
C THR A 32 4.76 -9.00 9.47
N ILE A 33 4.97 -9.69 10.59
CA ILE A 33 6.01 -9.38 11.57
C ILE A 33 7.06 -10.49 11.70
N ASP A 34 7.04 -11.47 10.79
CA ASP A 34 8.04 -12.54 10.73
C ASP A 34 9.36 -11.98 10.19
N LEU A 35 10.35 -11.83 11.07
CA LEU A 35 11.64 -11.23 10.75
C LEU A 35 12.55 -12.18 9.97
N ASP A 36 12.34 -13.49 10.13
CA ASP A 36 13.22 -14.53 9.59
C ASP A 36 12.75 -15.01 8.21
N ASN A 37 11.48 -14.79 7.86
CA ASN A 37 10.90 -15.24 6.60
C ASN A 37 10.31 -14.11 5.76
N PHE A 38 11.12 -13.57 4.84
CA PHE A 38 10.71 -12.50 3.93
C PHE A 38 9.54 -12.89 3.01
N GLU A 39 9.49 -14.13 2.50
CA GLU A 39 8.40 -14.57 1.62
C GLU A 39 7.07 -14.69 2.37
N ARG A 40 7.12 -15.10 3.64
CA ARG A 40 5.95 -15.13 4.51
C ARG A 40 5.47 -13.72 4.84
N PHE A 41 6.38 -12.80 5.15
CA PHE A 41 6.08 -11.37 5.28
C PHE A 41 5.40 -10.82 4.02
N ARG A 42 5.98 -11.11 2.84
CA ARG A 42 5.48 -10.64 1.55
C ARG A 42 4.08 -11.16 1.26
N SER A 43 3.86 -12.46 1.50
CA SER A 43 2.57 -13.11 1.33
C SER A 43 1.51 -12.52 2.26
N GLY A 44 1.87 -12.30 3.54
CA GLY A 44 0.98 -11.65 4.50
C GLY A 44 0.57 -10.25 4.07
N CYS A 45 1.52 -9.44 3.60
CA CYS A 45 1.23 -8.10 3.11
C CYS A 45 0.30 -8.13 1.88
N ALA A 46 0.53 -9.06 0.95
CA ALA A 46 -0.32 -9.21 -0.25
C ALA A 46 -1.77 -9.54 0.10
N VAL A 47 -1.98 -10.41 1.09
CA VAL A 47 -3.33 -10.73 1.58
C VAL A 47 -3.96 -9.52 2.26
N LEU A 48 -3.22 -8.78 3.09
CA LEU A 48 -3.72 -7.54 3.70
C LEU A 48 -4.08 -6.48 2.66
N GLY A 49 -3.28 -6.34 1.59
CA GLY A 49 -3.57 -5.43 0.49
C GLY A 49 -4.89 -5.80 -0.21
N SER A 50 -5.09 -7.10 -0.45
CA SER A 50 -6.33 -7.63 -1.03
C SER A 50 -7.54 -7.39 -0.11
N MET A 51 -7.40 -7.64 1.19
CA MET A 51 -8.44 -7.35 2.19
C MET A 51 -8.80 -5.85 2.22
N ALA A 52 -7.79 -4.98 2.23
CA ALA A 52 -7.99 -3.54 2.26
C ALA A 52 -8.67 -3.03 0.97
N GLY A 53 -8.28 -3.56 -0.20
CA GLY A 53 -8.95 -3.27 -1.47
C GLY A 53 -10.38 -3.81 -1.55
N GLY A 54 -10.68 -4.89 -0.82
CA GLY A 54 -12.02 -5.41 -0.61
C GLY A 54 -12.87 -4.62 0.40
N GLY A 55 -12.33 -3.55 0.99
CA GLY A 55 -13.04 -2.67 1.92
C GLY A 55 -12.78 -2.94 3.41
N ARG A 56 -11.92 -3.90 3.76
CA ARG A 56 -11.62 -4.22 5.17
C ARG A 56 -10.65 -3.20 5.77
N LEU A 57 -11.21 -2.20 6.45
CA LEU A 57 -10.49 -1.05 7.00
C LEU A 57 -9.29 -1.44 7.89
N GLU A 58 -9.46 -2.41 8.79
CA GLU A 58 -8.43 -2.83 9.73
C GLU A 58 -7.14 -3.30 9.04
N ALA A 59 -7.27 -3.99 7.89
CA ALA A 59 -6.13 -4.45 7.10
C ALA A 59 -5.34 -3.27 6.51
N GLY A 60 -6.06 -2.24 6.01
CA GLY A 60 -5.45 -1.01 5.49
C GLY A 60 -4.75 -0.19 6.58
N LEU A 61 -5.37 -0.04 7.76
CA LEU A 61 -4.77 0.63 8.90
C LEU A 61 -3.50 -0.09 9.38
N TYR A 62 -3.53 -1.42 9.39
CA TYR A 62 -2.37 -2.22 9.77
C TYR A 62 -1.20 -2.02 8.79
N LEU A 63 -1.45 -2.02 7.47
CA LEU A 63 -0.44 -1.72 6.45
C LEU A 63 0.19 -0.34 6.63
N ILE A 64 -0.60 0.68 7.01
CA ILE A 64 -0.07 2.02 7.33
C ILE A 64 0.87 1.94 8.55
N GLY A 65 0.47 1.21 9.60
CA GLY A 65 1.31 1.01 10.79
C GLY A 65 2.65 0.32 10.48
N LEU A 66 2.66 -0.62 9.53
CA LEU A 66 3.88 -1.33 9.13
C LEU A 66 4.93 -0.41 8.49
N ILE A 67 4.55 0.72 7.88
CA ILE A 67 5.52 1.72 7.39
C ILE A 67 6.41 2.21 8.53
N GLY A 68 5.80 2.55 9.67
CA GLY A 68 6.53 3.02 10.84
C GLY A 68 7.39 1.93 11.46
N TYR A 69 6.85 0.71 11.55
CA TYR A 69 7.56 -0.44 12.12
C TYR A 69 8.82 -0.80 11.32
N TYR A 70 8.73 -0.77 9.98
CA TYR A 70 9.83 -1.09 9.07
C TYR A 70 10.54 0.13 8.48
N ALA A 71 10.51 1.30 9.15
CA ALA A 71 10.98 2.57 8.58
C ALA A 71 12.44 2.56 8.05
N SER A 72 13.29 1.69 8.60
CA SER A 72 14.71 1.52 8.21
C SER A 72 14.96 0.39 7.21
N ASP A 73 13.95 -0.42 6.90
CA ASP A 73 14.05 -1.58 6.00
C ASP A 73 13.37 -1.26 4.66
N LEU A 74 14.15 -0.72 3.72
CA LEU A 74 13.65 -0.35 2.40
C LEU A 74 13.10 -1.56 1.61
N GLN A 75 13.61 -2.77 1.85
CA GLN A 75 13.15 -3.96 1.13
C GLN A 75 11.73 -4.34 1.57
N ARG A 76 11.45 -4.28 2.88
CA ARG A 76 10.10 -4.53 3.40
C ARG A 76 9.15 -3.38 3.07
N LEU A 77 9.62 -2.14 3.13
CA LEU A 77 8.84 -0.98 2.73
C LEU A 77 8.39 -1.05 1.27
N GLU A 78 9.24 -1.52 0.34
CA GLU A 78 8.87 -1.71 -1.07
C GLU A 78 7.63 -2.61 -1.24
N VAL A 79 7.48 -3.63 -0.38
CA VAL A 79 6.30 -4.50 -0.37
C VAL A 79 5.10 -3.75 0.20
N ILE A 80 5.25 -3.11 1.37
CA ILE A 80 4.15 -2.44 2.07
C ILE A 80 3.54 -1.33 1.21
N VAL A 81 4.37 -0.48 0.59
CA VAL A 81 3.89 0.63 -0.24
C VAL A 81 3.21 0.15 -1.50
N GLU A 82 3.60 -1.01 -2.06
CA GLU A 82 2.88 -1.63 -3.16
C GLU A 82 1.47 -2.04 -2.73
N GLN A 83 1.33 -2.65 -1.55
CA GLN A 83 0.03 -3.11 -1.05
C GLN A 83 -0.90 -1.96 -0.65
N LEU A 84 -0.36 -0.84 -0.17
CA LEU A 84 -1.14 0.36 0.10
C LEU A 84 -1.78 0.98 -1.14
N ALA A 85 -1.29 0.66 -2.35
CA ALA A 85 -1.93 1.08 -3.59
C ALA A 85 -3.35 0.51 -3.73
N HIS A 86 -3.68 -0.59 -3.04
CA HIS A 86 -5.02 -1.18 -3.05
C HIS A 86 -5.96 -0.55 -2.02
N PHE A 87 -5.45 0.22 -1.06
CA PHE A 87 -6.26 0.82 -0.01
C PHE A 87 -6.59 2.27 -0.37
N HIS A 88 -7.68 2.51 -1.10
CA HIS A 88 -8.03 3.83 -1.63
C HIS A 88 -8.65 4.74 -0.56
N CYS A 89 -7.82 5.36 0.29
CA CYS A 89 -8.27 6.36 1.26
C CYS A 89 -7.26 7.51 1.42
N PRO A 90 -7.66 8.66 2.02
CA PRO A 90 -6.74 9.77 2.24
C PRO A 90 -5.50 9.38 3.06
N SER A 91 -5.65 8.48 4.04
CA SER A 91 -4.55 8.09 4.93
C SER A 91 -3.45 7.30 4.21
N SER A 92 -3.79 6.45 3.23
CA SER A 92 -2.79 5.72 2.45
C SER A 92 -2.04 6.65 1.49
N ALA A 93 -2.74 7.55 0.80
CA ALA A 93 -2.14 8.57 -0.04
C ALA A 93 -1.17 9.44 0.76
N ASN A 94 -1.60 9.93 1.93
CA ASN A 94 -0.76 10.73 2.82
C ASN A 94 0.46 9.97 3.32
N ALA A 95 0.33 8.68 3.66
CA ALA A 95 1.45 7.86 4.09
C ALA A 95 2.49 7.69 2.96
N LEU A 96 2.06 7.40 1.73
CA LEU A 96 2.94 7.30 0.56
C LEU A 96 3.63 8.63 0.23
N LEU A 97 2.91 9.75 0.29
CA LEU A 97 3.48 11.09 0.08
C LEU A 97 4.50 11.47 1.17
N ALA A 98 4.26 11.05 2.42
CA ALA A 98 5.19 11.26 3.53
C ALA A 98 6.50 10.51 3.32
N GLU A 99 6.45 9.29 2.76
CA GLU A 99 7.65 8.50 2.44
C GLU A 99 8.55 9.19 1.43
N ILE A 100 7.99 9.88 0.43
CA ILE A 100 8.78 10.67 -0.55
C ILE A 100 9.58 11.77 0.14
N ARG A 101 9.01 12.41 1.16
CA ARG A 101 9.70 13.48 1.92
C ARG A 101 10.71 12.92 2.91
N ARG A 102 10.39 11.79 3.53
CA ARG A 102 11.23 11.14 4.55
C ARG A 102 12.53 10.61 3.95
N VAL A 103 12.45 9.94 2.79
CA VAL A 103 13.58 9.22 2.22
C VAL A 103 14.40 10.12 1.28
N LYS A 104 15.64 10.40 1.68
CA LYS A 104 16.58 11.17 0.84
C LYS A 104 17.00 10.35 -0.40
N SER A 105 16.93 10.97 -1.58
CA SER A 105 17.05 10.25 -2.86
C SER A 105 18.40 9.61 -3.16
N SER A 106 19.48 10.04 -2.49
CA SER A 106 20.85 9.67 -2.84
C SER A 106 21.15 8.17 -2.74
N ASN A 107 20.39 7.41 -1.93
CA ASN A 107 20.60 5.95 -1.74
C ASN A 107 19.33 5.09 -1.96
N ALA A 108 18.18 5.67 -2.33
CA ALA A 108 16.89 4.99 -2.28
C ALA A 108 15.98 5.25 -3.48
N THR A 109 16.57 5.54 -4.65
CA THR A 109 15.82 5.86 -5.88
C THR A 109 14.84 4.74 -6.27
N ARG A 110 15.21 3.46 -6.13
CA ARG A 110 14.34 2.31 -6.45
C ARG A 110 13.08 2.29 -5.58
N TYR A 111 13.23 2.50 -4.27
CA TYR A 111 12.11 2.59 -3.35
C TYR A 111 11.19 3.77 -3.69
N LEU A 112 11.76 4.96 -3.92
CA LEU A 112 10.98 6.14 -4.30
C LEU A 112 10.22 5.93 -5.61
N ASP A 113 10.83 5.27 -6.60
CA ASP A 113 10.14 4.90 -7.85
C ASP A 113 8.99 3.92 -7.59
N ARG A 114 9.12 3.02 -6.61
CA ARG A 114 8.04 2.13 -6.18
C ARG A 114 6.90 2.90 -5.52
N VAL A 115 7.21 3.82 -4.60
CA VAL A 115 6.21 4.70 -3.97
C VAL A 115 5.45 5.52 -5.01
N LEU A 116 6.15 6.06 -6.02
CA LEU A 116 5.51 6.80 -7.11
C LEU A 116 4.59 5.94 -7.97
N ARG A 117 4.96 4.67 -8.22
CA ARG A 117 4.09 3.72 -8.91
C ARG A 117 2.83 3.43 -8.09
N SER A 118 2.93 3.28 -6.77
CA SER A 118 1.77 3.08 -5.90
C SER A 118 0.83 4.29 -5.91
N LEU A 119 1.38 5.49 -5.82
CA LEU A 119 0.59 6.73 -5.93
C LEU A 119 -0.13 6.86 -7.27
N ALA A 120 0.47 6.35 -8.35
CA ALA A 120 -0.11 6.38 -9.70
C ALA A 120 -1.34 5.49 -9.88
N VAL A 121 -1.60 4.56 -8.96
CA VAL A 121 -2.77 3.67 -8.98
C VAL A 121 -3.93 4.26 -8.18
N LEU A 122 -3.64 5.15 -7.22
CA LEU A 122 -4.67 5.74 -6.37
C LEU A 122 -5.56 6.74 -7.13
N PRO A 123 -6.83 6.91 -6.71
CA PRO A 123 -7.73 7.92 -7.24
C PRO A 123 -7.13 9.33 -7.26
N ALA A 124 -7.38 10.05 -8.35
CA ALA A 124 -6.79 11.36 -8.64
C ALA A 124 -7.04 12.40 -7.54
N ASP A 125 -8.25 12.40 -6.98
CA ASP A 125 -8.68 13.29 -5.90
C ASP A 125 -7.85 13.11 -4.62
N LEU A 126 -7.34 11.91 -4.36
CA LEU A 126 -6.54 11.61 -3.16
C LEU A 126 -5.08 12.09 -3.29
N VAL A 127 -4.52 12.11 -4.50
CA VAL A 127 -3.07 12.30 -4.70
C VAL A 127 -2.69 13.59 -5.41
N ASN A 128 -3.59 14.21 -6.19
CA ASN A 128 -3.28 15.36 -7.03
C ASN A 128 -2.67 16.54 -6.25
N ALA A 129 -3.31 16.93 -5.14
CA ALA A 129 -2.85 18.05 -4.33
C ALA A 129 -1.45 17.76 -3.74
N GLY A 130 -1.24 16.56 -3.20
CA GLY A 130 0.04 16.15 -2.64
C GLY A 130 1.17 16.10 -3.67
N LEU A 131 0.90 15.52 -4.85
CA LEU A 131 1.87 15.50 -5.96
C LEU A 131 2.19 16.90 -6.47
N GLN A 132 1.22 17.83 -6.46
CA GLN A 132 1.47 19.22 -6.78
C GLN A 132 2.40 19.89 -5.76
N THR A 133 2.13 19.73 -4.47
CA THR A 133 3.02 20.26 -3.43
C THR A 133 4.45 19.72 -3.58
N LEU A 134 4.61 18.43 -3.88
CA LEU A 134 5.94 17.84 -4.11
C LEU A 134 6.64 18.39 -5.38
N ALA A 135 5.88 18.67 -6.44
CA ALA A 135 6.41 19.24 -7.68
C ALA A 135 6.89 20.69 -7.51
N GLU A 136 6.29 21.44 -6.58
CA GLU A 136 6.64 22.83 -6.28
C GLU A 136 7.78 22.94 -5.26
N ASP A 137 8.01 21.89 -4.46
CA ASP A 137 9.03 21.86 -3.40
C ASP A 137 10.47 21.85 -3.96
N THR A 138 11.17 22.97 -3.74
CA THR A 138 12.56 23.19 -4.21
C THR A 138 13.60 22.33 -3.51
N ALA A 139 13.26 21.61 -2.43
CA ALA A 139 14.15 20.63 -1.82
C ALA A 139 14.40 19.42 -2.74
N PHE A 140 13.50 19.15 -3.69
CA PHE A 140 13.68 18.11 -4.69
C PHE A 140 14.41 18.62 -5.93
N SER A 141 15.20 17.74 -6.55
CA SER A 141 15.87 18.05 -7.80
C SER A 141 14.84 18.34 -8.92
N PRO A 142 15.19 19.15 -9.93
CA PRO A 142 14.33 19.39 -11.09
C PRO A 142 13.82 18.09 -11.75
N LYS A 143 14.67 17.05 -11.81
CA LYS A 143 14.31 15.74 -12.34
C LYS A 143 13.23 15.04 -11.51
N MET A 144 13.32 15.08 -10.18
CA MET A 144 12.28 14.49 -9.31
C MET A 144 10.97 15.26 -9.39
N ARG A 145 11.02 16.59 -9.42
CA ARG A 145 9.82 17.43 -9.59
C ARG A 145 9.11 17.14 -10.92
N ALA A 146 9.86 16.94 -12.00
CA ALA A 146 9.31 16.51 -13.29
C ALA A 146 8.64 15.12 -13.21
N LYS A 147 9.19 14.17 -12.44
CA LYS A 147 8.53 12.86 -12.21
C LYS A 147 7.18 13.04 -11.51
N PHE A 148 7.08 13.90 -10.50
CA PHE A 148 5.81 14.16 -9.80
C PHE A 148 4.76 14.75 -10.75
N CYS A 149 5.14 15.70 -11.61
CA CYS A 149 4.26 16.22 -12.66
C CYS A 149 3.79 15.12 -13.62
N SER A 150 4.71 14.28 -14.11
CA SER A 150 4.39 13.20 -15.04
C SER A 150 3.43 12.17 -14.44
N VAL A 151 3.62 11.80 -13.17
CA VAL A 151 2.69 10.92 -12.44
C VAL A 151 1.31 11.58 -12.37
N ARG A 152 1.25 12.86 -11.99
CA ARG A 152 -0.02 13.61 -11.90
C ARG A 152 -0.75 13.71 -13.24
N GLU A 153 -0.04 13.90 -14.34
CA GLU A 153 -0.62 13.94 -15.69
C GLU A 153 -1.22 12.59 -16.09
N ARG A 154 -0.54 11.49 -15.77
CA ARG A 154 -1.03 10.13 -16.07
C ARG A 154 -2.30 9.75 -15.32
N ILE A 155 -2.50 10.27 -14.11
CA ILE A 155 -3.66 9.98 -13.27
C ILE A 155 -4.90 10.79 -13.71
N ARG A 156 -4.70 11.89 -14.46
CA ARG A 156 -5.79 12.75 -14.96
C ARG A 156 -6.50 12.21 -16.22
N ILE A 157 -5.93 11.20 -16.86
CA ILE A 157 -6.44 10.53 -18.07
C ILE A 157 -7.23 9.30 -17.62
#